data_AF-A0A7V1PY19-F1
#
_entry.id   AF-A0A7V1PY19-F1
#
_cell.length_a   1.000
_cell.length_b   1.000
_cell.length_c   1.000
_cell.angle_alpha   90.00
_cell.angle_beta   90.00
_cell.angle_gamma   90.00
#
_symmetry.space_group_name_H-M   'P 1'
#
loop_
_entity.id
_entity.type
_entity.pdbx_description
1 polymer ?
#
loop_
_entity_poly.entity_id
_entity_poly.type
_entity_poly.pdbx_seq_one_letter_code
_entity_poly.pdbx_strand_id
1 'polypeptide(L)'
;IYWDGMPLWYKLSSMAKLFSNLDACIVASTYCNSWIFDDLNPKDPFWSSALAYCKLFIVRSDTEKQKVLEKLIVDFSIDGIIYHDAKTCGRNSNNRFGLPTRLNNQNNVPYLEINGDLCDSRCYSEEQSIIAIETFIKQLLSRK
;
A
#
# COMPACT_ATOMS: atom_id res chain seq x y z
N ILE A 1 1.88 -9.66 -3.07
CA ILE A 1 2.45 -8.34 -2.72
C ILE A 1 1.32 -7.38 -2.32
N TYR A 2 1.58 -6.48 -1.37
CA TYR A 2 0.68 -5.37 -1.02
C TYR A 2 1.23 -4.06 -1.59
N TRP A 3 0.39 -3.25 -2.26
CA TRP A 3 0.77 -1.93 -2.75
C TRP A 3 0.19 -0.82 -1.87
N ASP A 4 1.05 -0.08 -1.17
CA ASP A 4 0.67 1.07 -0.34
C ASP A 4 0.90 2.39 -1.10
N GLY A 5 -0.05 3.33 -0.96
CA GLY A 5 -0.06 4.58 -1.72
C GLY A 5 -0.94 4.51 -2.98
N MET A 6 -1.15 5.66 -3.61
CA MET A 6 -1.88 5.74 -4.89
C MET A 6 -1.03 5.12 -6.01
N PRO A 7 -1.62 4.62 -7.11
CA PRO A 7 -0.85 4.11 -8.24
C PRO A 7 -0.06 5.20 -9.00
N LEU A 8 0.99 4.80 -9.70
CA LEU A 8 1.64 5.60 -10.75
C LEU A 8 0.76 5.54 -12.02
N TRP A 9 -0.18 6.48 -12.20
CA TRP A 9 -1.22 6.36 -13.23
C TRP A 9 -0.65 6.25 -14.66
N TYR A 10 0.42 7.00 -14.94
CA TYR A 10 1.10 6.99 -16.24
C TYR A 10 2.00 5.76 -16.47
N LYS A 11 2.15 4.88 -15.48
CA LYS A 11 2.95 3.63 -15.56
C LYS A 11 2.16 2.36 -15.27
N LEU A 12 0.83 2.42 -15.16
CA LEU A 12 0.02 1.23 -14.85
C LEU A 12 0.32 0.04 -15.79
N SER A 13 0.38 0.28 -17.10
CA SER A 13 0.65 -0.78 -18.09
C SER A 13 2.06 -1.35 -17.95
N SER A 14 3.08 -0.52 -17.78
CA SER A 14 4.46 -0.99 -17.64
C SER A 14 4.68 -1.70 -16.31
N MET A 15 4.10 -1.20 -15.22
CA MET A 15 4.13 -1.86 -13.90
C MET A 15 3.42 -3.21 -13.94
N ALA A 16 2.23 -3.29 -14.53
CA ALA A 16 1.51 -4.57 -14.66
C ALA A 16 2.33 -5.61 -15.44
N LYS A 17 2.97 -5.21 -16.55
CA LYS A 17 3.86 -6.09 -17.32
C LYS A 17 5.09 -6.50 -16.52
N LEU A 18 5.70 -5.58 -15.77
CA LEU A 18 6.85 -5.87 -14.90
C LEU A 18 6.49 -6.95 -13.87
N PHE A 19 5.41 -6.75 -13.12
CA PHE A 19 4.97 -7.73 -12.12
C PHE A 19 4.58 -9.07 -12.75
N SER A 20 3.93 -9.05 -13.91
CA SER A 20 3.62 -10.27 -14.67
C SER A 20 4.88 -11.02 -15.11
N ASN A 21 5.92 -10.32 -15.57
CA ASN A 21 7.19 -10.94 -15.98
C ASN A 21 8.00 -11.50 -14.80
N LEU A 22 7.71 -11.00 -13.59
CA LEU A 22 8.33 -11.44 -12.34
C LEU A 22 7.53 -12.55 -11.64
N ASP A 23 6.47 -13.07 -12.27
CA ASP A 23 5.52 -14.02 -11.66
C ASP A 23 5.00 -13.54 -10.28
N ALA A 24 4.82 -12.21 -10.15
CA ALA A 24 4.41 -11.56 -8.92
C ALA A 24 3.06 -10.86 -9.09
N CYS A 25 2.20 -10.95 -8.07
CA CYS A 25 0.88 -10.34 -8.09
C CYS A 25 0.72 -9.31 -6.94
N ILE A 26 0.14 -8.16 -7.26
CA ILE A 26 -0.39 -7.21 -6.27
C ILE A 26 -1.81 -7.66 -5.93
N VAL A 27 -2.00 -8.22 -4.73
CA VAL A 27 -3.26 -8.85 -4.31
C VAL A 27 -4.11 -7.96 -3.40
N ALA A 28 -3.51 -6.93 -2.82
CA ALA A 28 -4.19 -5.94 -1.99
C ALA A 28 -3.52 -4.57 -2.10
N SER A 29 -4.28 -3.50 -1.87
CA SER A 29 -3.76 -2.13 -1.88
C SER A 29 -4.50 -1.22 -0.92
N THR A 30 -3.76 -0.26 -0.34
CA THR A 30 -4.33 0.79 0.51
C THR A 30 -5.37 1.60 -0.25
N TYR A 31 -5.14 1.95 -1.51
CA TYR A 31 -6.09 2.75 -2.28
C TYR A 31 -7.45 2.05 -2.41
N CYS A 32 -7.48 0.74 -2.64
CA CYS A 32 -8.73 -0.03 -2.72
C CYS A 32 -9.45 -0.13 -1.36
N ASN A 33 -8.69 -0.18 -0.26
CA ASN A 33 -9.24 -0.38 1.08
C ASN A 33 -9.55 0.92 1.84
N SER A 34 -9.13 2.07 1.32
CA SER A 34 -9.26 3.36 2.02
C SER A 34 -10.70 3.87 2.15
N TRP A 35 -11.64 3.38 1.33
CA TRP A 35 -13.03 3.86 1.26
C TRP A 35 -14.06 2.75 1.50
N ILE A 36 -13.82 1.94 2.53
CA ILE A 36 -14.78 0.95 3.01
C ILE A 36 -15.63 1.59 4.11
N PHE A 37 -16.95 1.54 3.95
CA PHE A 37 -17.93 2.20 4.83
C PHE A 37 -18.80 1.17 5.57
N ASP A 38 -18.16 0.28 6.32
CA ASP A 38 -18.83 -0.85 7.00
C ASP A 38 -19.89 -0.42 8.03
N ASP A 39 -19.76 0.79 8.58
CA ASP A 39 -20.65 1.30 9.63
C ASP A 39 -21.93 1.95 9.11
N LEU A 40 -22.14 2.07 7.78
CA LEU A 40 -23.36 2.68 7.24
C LEU A 40 -24.61 1.87 7.60
N ASN A 41 -25.59 2.54 8.23
CA ASN A 41 -26.82 1.93 8.70
C ASN A 41 -28.04 2.74 8.26
N PRO A 42 -28.95 2.18 7.42
CA PRO A 42 -30.12 2.92 6.93
C PRO A 42 -31.11 3.29 8.05
N LYS A 43 -31.05 2.63 9.22
CA LYS A 43 -31.92 2.96 10.37
C LYS A 43 -31.44 4.17 11.17
N ASP A 44 -30.18 4.59 10.99
CA ASP A 44 -29.60 5.75 11.67
C ASP A 44 -28.61 6.49 10.74
N PRO A 45 -29.11 7.08 9.65
CA PRO A 45 -28.28 7.46 8.50
C PRO A 45 -27.28 8.57 8.83
N PHE A 46 -27.62 9.54 9.68
CA PHE A 46 -26.74 10.67 9.99
C PHE A 46 -25.58 10.26 10.89
N TRP A 47 -25.88 9.56 11.99
CA TRP A 47 -24.85 9.13 12.93
C TRP A 47 -23.97 8.04 12.32
N SER A 48 -24.56 7.07 11.63
CA SER A 48 -23.81 6.00 10.98
C SER A 48 -22.87 6.53 9.91
N SER A 49 -23.31 7.55 9.15
CA SER A 49 -22.45 8.20 8.16
C SER A 49 -21.28 8.90 8.85
N ALA A 50 -21.55 9.73 9.85
CA ALA A 50 -20.48 10.41 10.60
C ALA A 50 -19.44 9.41 11.15
N LEU A 51 -19.90 8.31 11.75
CA LEU A 51 -19.04 7.24 12.26
C LEU A 51 -18.21 6.57 11.16
N ALA A 52 -18.85 6.20 10.03
CA ALA A 52 -18.17 5.54 8.92
C ALA A 52 -17.05 6.42 8.33
N TYR A 53 -17.30 7.72 8.14
CA TYR A 53 -16.28 8.66 7.65
C TYR A 53 -15.13 8.84 8.65
N CYS A 54 -15.39 8.83 9.97
CA CYS A 54 -14.35 8.88 11.00
C CYS A 54 -13.55 7.56 11.15
N LYS A 55 -14.02 6.48 10.53
CA LYS A 55 -13.36 5.17 10.55
C LYS A 55 -12.61 4.83 9.27
N LEU A 56 -12.67 5.68 8.24
CA LEU A 56 -11.88 5.52 7.02
C LEU A 56 -10.38 5.40 7.32
N PHE A 57 -9.72 4.45 6.68
CA PHE A 57 -8.32 4.11 6.95
C PHE A 57 -7.38 5.33 6.97
N ILE A 58 -7.54 6.25 6.00
CA ILE A 58 -6.64 7.40 5.82
C ILE A 58 -6.67 8.39 6.99
N VAL A 59 -7.78 8.49 7.72
CA VAL A 59 -7.95 9.40 8.87
C VAL A 59 -7.65 8.73 10.22
N ARG A 60 -7.28 7.44 10.22
CA ARG A 60 -6.93 6.69 11.43
C ARG A 60 -5.51 7.02 11.91
N SER A 61 -5.26 6.80 13.19
CA SER A 61 -3.92 6.83 13.76
C SER A 61 -3.05 5.70 13.19
N ASP A 62 -1.73 5.87 13.24
CA ASP A 62 -0.79 4.86 12.74
C ASP A 62 -0.94 3.50 13.45
N THR A 63 -1.29 3.49 14.74
CA THR A 63 -1.57 2.25 15.49
C THR A 63 -2.75 1.50 14.91
N GLU A 64 -3.81 2.20 14.53
CA GLU A 64 -5.00 1.59 13.94
C GLU A 64 -4.73 1.13 12.50
N LYS A 65 -3.98 1.93 11.73
CA LYS A 65 -3.53 1.54 10.39
C LYS A 65 -2.66 0.28 10.42
N GLN A 66 -1.79 0.16 11.42
CA GLN A 66 -0.96 -1.02 11.61
C GLN A 66 -1.81 -2.27 11.80
N LYS A 67 -2.80 -2.25 12.71
CA LYS A 67 -3.72 -3.38 12.93
C LYS A 67 -4.45 -3.80 11.66
N VAL A 68 -4.90 -2.82 10.87
CA VAL A 68 -5.55 -3.09 9.58
C VAL A 68 -4.58 -3.76 8.61
N LEU A 69 -3.35 -3.26 8.47
CA LEU A 69 -2.34 -3.87 7.60
C LEU A 69 -1.95 -5.27 8.07
N GLU A 70 -1.75 -5.49 9.37
CA GLU A 70 -1.46 -6.81 9.95
C GLU A 70 -2.54 -7.83 9.59
N LYS A 71 -3.82 -7.43 9.69
CA LYS A 71 -4.94 -8.26 9.27
C LYS A 71 -4.89 -8.57 7.77
N LEU A 72 -4.73 -7.54 6.93
CA LEU A 72 -4.67 -7.70 5.47
C LEU A 72 -3.47 -8.56 5.02
N ILE A 73 -2.35 -8.48 5.73
CA ILE A 73 -1.17 -9.31 5.48
C ILE A 73 -1.51 -10.78 5.64
N VAL A 74 -2.25 -11.14 6.68
CA VAL A 74 -2.71 -12.52 6.92
C VAL A 74 -3.78 -12.93 5.91
N ASP A 75 -4.84 -12.12 5.78
CA ASP A 75 -6.02 -12.44 4.97
C ASP A 75 -5.65 -12.67 3.48
N PHE A 76 -4.68 -11.91 2.96
CA PHE A 76 -4.24 -11.98 1.57
C PHE A 76 -2.91 -12.70 1.37
N SER A 77 -2.36 -13.34 2.40
CA SER A 77 -1.07 -14.05 2.35
C SER A 77 0.04 -13.18 1.73
N ILE A 78 0.21 -11.96 2.25
CA ILE A 78 1.15 -10.97 1.72
C ILE A 78 2.59 -11.35 2.06
N ASP A 79 3.39 -11.64 1.03
CA ASP A 79 4.83 -11.91 1.17
C ASP A 79 5.68 -10.64 1.44
N GLY A 80 5.18 -9.46 1.05
CA GLY A 80 5.91 -8.20 1.18
C GLY A 80 5.10 -6.98 0.72
N ILE A 81 5.56 -5.79 1.13
CA ILE A 81 4.86 -4.52 0.90
C ILE A 81 5.72 -3.60 0.02
N ILE A 82 5.12 -2.98 -0.99
CA ILE A 82 5.73 -1.90 -1.76
C ILE A 82 5.00 -0.60 -1.42
N TYR A 83 5.73 0.36 -0.88
CA TYR A 83 5.24 1.71 -0.58
C TYR A 83 5.61 2.65 -1.72
N HIS A 84 4.61 3.20 -2.40
CA HIS A 84 4.81 4.33 -3.30
C HIS A 84 4.75 5.62 -2.49
N ASP A 85 5.90 6.24 -2.22
CA ASP A 85 6.01 7.55 -1.57
C ASP A 85 5.71 8.66 -2.58
N ALA A 86 4.42 8.96 -2.71
CA ALA A 86 3.93 9.98 -3.63
C ALA A 86 4.26 11.38 -3.11
N LYS A 87 4.86 12.22 -3.95
CA LYS A 87 5.17 13.62 -3.60
C LYS A 87 3.91 14.41 -3.25
N THR A 88 2.86 14.33 -4.06
CA THR A 88 1.60 15.08 -3.83
C THR A 88 0.67 14.47 -2.79
N CYS A 89 0.77 13.16 -2.52
CA CYS A 89 -0.15 12.45 -1.62
C CYS A 89 0.55 11.68 -0.49
N GLY A 90 1.57 12.28 0.10
CA GLY A 90 2.42 11.62 1.11
C GLY A 90 1.73 11.17 2.41
N ARG A 91 0.49 11.60 2.67
CA ARG A 91 -0.32 11.10 3.80
C ARG A 91 -1.04 9.78 3.48
N ASN A 92 -1.25 9.50 2.20
CA ASN A 92 -1.79 8.23 1.73
C ASN A 92 -0.68 7.19 1.48
N SER A 93 0.58 7.64 1.40
CA SER A 93 1.77 6.80 1.50
C SER A 93 2.11 6.58 2.98
N ASN A 94 1.76 5.43 3.54
CA ASN A 94 1.87 5.14 4.97
C ASN A 94 3.29 4.74 5.37
N ASN A 95 4.31 5.38 4.80
CA ASN A 95 5.73 5.10 5.07
C ASN A 95 6.44 6.17 5.91
N ARG A 96 5.88 7.38 6.05
CA ARG A 96 6.59 8.54 6.65
C ARG A 96 6.69 8.55 8.19
N PHE A 97 5.89 7.74 8.89
CA PHE A 97 5.82 7.72 10.36
C PHE A 97 6.31 6.40 10.99
N GLY A 98 7.25 5.73 10.32
CA GLY A 98 7.90 4.51 10.82
C GLY A 98 7.01 3.27 10.84
N LEU A 99 5.82 3.32 10.22
CA LEU A 99 4.94 2.16 10.07
C LEU A 99 5.61 0.98 9.34
N PRO A 100 6.37 1.18 8.23
CA PRO A 100 7.07 0.08 7.56
C PRO A 100 8.07 -0.61 8.49
N THR A 101 8.84 0.18 9.24
CA THR A 101 9.85 -0.34 10.19
C THR A 101 9.20 -1.13 11.32
N ARG A 102 8.07 -0.67 11.87
CA ARG A 102 7.34 -1.41 12.91
C ARG A 102 6.81 -2.75 12.38
N LEU A 103 6.15 -2.74 11.22
CA LEU A 103 5.63 -3.97 10.59
C LEU A 103 6.74 -4.96 10.25
N ASN A 104 7.87 -4.49 9.74
CA ASN A 104 9.02 -5.36 9.47
C ASN A 104 9.55 -6.00 10.76
N ASN A 105 9.79 -5.20 11.80
CA ASN A 105 10.34 -5.70 13.06
C ASN A 105 9.40 -6.66 13.80
N GLN A 106 8.09 -6.41 13.76
CA GLN A 106 7.10 -7.17 14.53
C GLN A 106 6.55 -8.37 13.77
N ASN A 107 6.38 -8.25 12.45
CA ASN A 107 5.73 -9.27 11.62
C ASN A 107 6.69 -9.95 10.64
N ASN A 108 7.97 -9.55 10.61
CA ASN A 108 8.97 -10.04 9.66
C ASN A 108 8.54 -9.88 8.19
N VAL A 109 7.78 -8.82 7.92
CA VAL A 109 7.28 -8.50 6.57
C VAL A 109 8.25 -7.54 5.89
N PRO A 110 9.00 -8.01 4.88
CA PRO A 110 9.91 -7.16 4.12
C PRO A 110 9.14 -6.10 3.33
N TYR A 111 9.77 -4.94 3.14
CA TYR A 111 9.19 -3.86 2.37
C TYR A 111 10.20 -3.16 1.46
N LEU A 112 9.67 -2.50 0.43
CA LEU A 112 10.38 -1.62 -0.48
C LEU A 112 9.68 -0.26 -0.52
N GLU A 113 10.44 0.82 -0.55
CA GLU A 113 9.93 2.17 -0.79
C GLU A 113 10.39 2.66 -2.16
N ILE A 114 9.45 3.11 -2.99
CA ILE A 114 9.72 3.74 -4.30
C ILE A 114 9.23 5.19 -4.28
N ASN A 115 10.04 6.10 -4.82
CA ASN A 115 9.68 7.51 -4.93
C ASN A 115 8.92 7.75 -6.24
N GLY A 116 7.88 8.58 -6.19
CA GLY A 116 7.13 8.93 -7.39
C GLY A 116 6.11 10.03 -7.16
N ASP A 117 5.27 10.21 -8.16
CA ASP A 117 4.04 10.97 -8.03
C ASP A 117 2.93 10.25 -8.81
N LEU A 118 1.69 10.46 -8.42
CA LEU A 118 0.53 9.85 -9.06
C LEU A 118 0.38 10.27 -10.54
N CYS A 119 0.73 11.51 -10.89
CA CYS A 119 0.59 12.02 -12.25
C CYS A 119 1.85 12.71 -12.81
N ASP A 120 2.80 13.12 -11.96
CA ASP A 120 4.03 13.79 -12.42
C ASP A 120 5.18 12.81 -12.66
N SER A 121 5.48 12.54 -13.93
CA SER A 121 6.58 11.64 -14.32
C SER A 121 7.96 12.14 -13.93
N ARG A 122 8.14 13.44 -13.64
CA ARG A 122 9.42 14.01 -13.22
C ARG A 122 9.82 13.56 -11.81
N CYS A 123 8.87 13.06 -11.03
CA CYS A 123 9.11 12.58 -9.66
C CYS A 123 9.51 11.11 -9.60
N TYR A 124 9.53 10.39 -10.73
CA TYR A 124 9.75 8.94 -10.78
C TYR A 124 11.01 8.61 -11.59
N SER A 125 11.96 7.91 -10.95
CA SER A 125 13.11 7.32 -11.64
C SER A 125 12.76 5.90 -12.04
N GLU A 126 12.56 5.68 -13.34
CA GLU A 126 12.02 4.41 -13.86
C GLU A 126 13.03 3.27 -13.73
N GLU A 127 14.25 3.45 -14.22
CA GLU A 127 15.28 2.41 -14.20
C GLU A 127 15.61 1.99 -12.77
N GLN A 128 15.75 2.97 -11.87
CA GLN A 128 16.01 2.71 -10.45
C GLN A 128 14.87 1.93 -9.80
N SER A 129 13.62 2.33 -10.07
CA SER A 129 12.45 1.68 -9.47
C SER A 129 12.27 0.26 -9.99
N ILE A 130 12.50 0.02 -11.29
CA ILE A 130 12.45 -1.34 -11.87
C ILE A 130 13.49 -2.23 -11.19
N ILE A 131 14.76 -1.81 -11.15
CA ILE A 131 15.83 -2.60 -10.52
C ILE A 131 15.52 -2.90 -9.05
N ALA A 132 14.99 -1.92 -8.32
CA ALA A 132 14.61 -2.08 -6.92
C ALA A 132 13.47 -3.10 -6.75
N ILE A 133 12.43 -3.01 -7.59
CA ILE A 133 11.30 -3.97 -7.58
C ILE A 133 11.79 -5.37 -7.92
N GLU A 134 12.58 -5.54 -8.99
CA GLU A 134 13.11 -6.85 -9.38
C GLU A 134 13.96 -7.49 -8.27
N THR A 135 14.84 -6.70 -7.65
CA THR A 135 15.68 -7.15 -6.54
C THR A 135 14.83 -7.54 -5.33
N PHE A 136 13.82 -6.73 -5.01
CA PHE A 136 12.90 -7.00 -3.92
C PHE A 136 12.13 -8.31 -4.15
N ILE A 137 11.54 -8.52 -5.32
CA ILE A 137 10.81 -9.76 -5.64
C ILE A 137 11.75 -10.98 -5.56
N LYS A 138 12.98 -10.89 -6.09
CA LYS A 138 13.97 -11.98 -5.96
C LYS A 138 14.30 -12.30 -4.50
N GLN A 139 14.42 -11.28 -3.64
CA GLN A 139 14.63 -11.46 -2.21
C GLN A 139 13.43 -12.14 -1.53
N LEU A 140 12.19 -11.87 -1.96
CA LEU A 140 11.01 -12.55 -1.42
C LEU A 140 11.00 -14.03 -1.78
N LEU A 141 11.40 -14.36 -3.02
CA LEU A 141 11.46 -15.75 -3.47
C LEU A 141 12.51 -16.58 -2.71
N SER A 142 13.65 -15.98 -2.33
CA SER A 142 14.68 -16.69 -1.56
C SER A 142 14.35 -16.90 -0.08
N ARG A 143 13.27 -16.26 0.42
CA ARG A 143 12.77 -16.42 1.80
C ARG A 143 11.76 -17.56 1.94
N LYS A 144 11.26 -18.11 0.83
CA LYS A 144 10.36 -19.26 0.79
C LYS A 144 11.17 -20.55 0.80
#